data_AF-E2AZ98-F1
#
_entry.id   AF-E2AZ98-F1
#
_cell.length_a   1.000
_cell.length_b   1.000
_cell.length_c   1.000
_cell.angle_alpha   90.00
_cell.angle_beta   90.00
_cell.angle_gamma   90.00
#
_symmetry.space_group_name_H-M   'P 1'
#
loop_
_entity.id
_entity.type
_entity.pdbx_description
1 polymer ?
#
loop_
_entity_poly.entity_id
_entity_poly.type
_entity_poly.pdbx_seq_one_letter_code
_entity_poly.pdbx_strand_id
1 'polypeptide(L)'
;MTAENEVESLVDDIPTLQPTCDKGNSEINRVNEMVQFSQSLQDKTEFDMAEWLMMMTGTQNDTLQGLGTKIAFALQKHSTSWTLAIAASFYWRAAGDSRKALDCMWQSLENTPKDMQDILLVNLASFLNSQNYFYEALEVTQIALSISPDFIINHYVLANLYASLGDFETAASFYKSSLELDPNFEPAITKLRVMLCFLLYEDKRSEMEEILRNIL
;
A
#
# COMPACT_ATOMS: atom_id res chain seq x y z
N MET A 1 13.52 4.53 -14.84
CA MET A 1 13.35 3.13 -15.25
C MET A 1 12.28 2.55 -14.35
N THR A 2 11.25 1.90 -14.89
CA THR A 2 10.12 1.34 -14.13
C THR A 2 10.41 -0.11 -13.74
N ALA A 3 9.78 -0.60 -12.66
CA ALA A 3 9.90 -2.00 -12.27
C ALA A 3 9.43 -2.95 -13.39
N GLU A 4 8.40 -2.56 -14.14
CA GLU A 4 7.91 -3.25 -15.34
C GLU A 4 9.02 -3.56 -16.35
N ASN A 5 9.77 -2.54 -16.78
CA ASN A 5 10.86 -2.72 -17.76
C ASN A 5 11.97 -3.65 -17.25
N GLU A 6 12.18 -3.71 -15.94
CA GLU A 6 13.22 -4.53 -15.30
C GLU A 6 12.75 -5.99 -15.08
N VAL A 7 11.44 -6.22 -14.93
CA VAL A 7 10.84 -7.52 -14.59
C VAL A 7 10.35 -8.28 -15.83
N GLU A 8 9.73 -7.60 -16.80
CA GLU A 8 9.11 -8.23 -17.98
C GLU A 8 10.13 -8.95 -18.89
N SER A 9 11.40 -8.54 -18.84
CA SER A 9 12.49 -9.10 -19.67
C SER A 9 13.04 -10.45 -19.19
N LEU A 10 12.53 -11.02 -18.10
CA LEU A 10 13.09 -12.21 -17.43
C LEU A 10 12.29 -13.49 -17.72
N VAL A 11 12.98 -14.53 -18.21
CA VAL A 11 12.43 -15.84 -18.64
C VAL A 11 12.22 -16.77 -17.43
N ASP A 12 11.29 -17.73 -17.54
CA ASP A 12 10.79 -18.60 -16.45
C ASP A 12 11.78 -19.67 -15.91
N ASP A 13 12.97 -19.83 -16.50
CA ASP A 13 13.97 -20.86 -16.12
C ASP A 13 14.99 -20.40 -15.04
N ILE A 14 14.52 -19.60 -14.08
CA ILE A 14 15.35 -19.03 -13.01
C ILE A 14 15.14 -19.84 -11.72
N PRO A 15 16.21 -20.16 -10.95
CA PRO A 15 16.07 -20.76 -9.61
C PRO A 15 15.08 -19.95 -8.77
N THR A 16 14.28 -20.62 -7.93
CA THR A 16 13.40 -19.89 -7.01
C THR A 16 14.24 -19.00 -6.10
N LEU A 17 14.03 -17.70 -6.19
CA LEU A 17 14.68 -16.66 -5.40
C LEU A 17 13.62 -15.80 -4.71
N GLN A 18 14.01 -15.20 -3.59
CA GLN A 18 13.19 -14.23 -2.88
C GLN A 18 13.88 -12.86 -2.90
N PRO A 19 13.13 -11.75 -3.05
CA PRO A 19 13.72 -10.42 -3.04
C PRO A 19 14.42 -10.14 -1.71
N THR A 20 15.67 -9.71 -1.78
CA THR A 20 16.45 -9.30 -0.61
C THR A 20 16.71 -7.81 -0.70
N CYS A 21 16.38 -7.10 0.37
CA CYS A 21 16.61 -5.67 0.49
C CYS A 21 17.66 -5.40 1.56
N ASP A 22 18.65 -4.58 1.22
CA ASP A 22 19.71 -4.19 2.14
C ASP A 22 19.16 -3.13 3.10
N LYS A 23 19.31 -3.36 4.40
CA LYS A 23 19.09 -2.30 5.38
C LYS A 23 20.19 -1.27 5.14
N GLY A 24 19.84 -0.13 4.57
CA GLY A 24 20.77 0.96 4.35
C GLY A 24 21.60 1.23 5.60
N ASN A 25 22.90 1.51 5.43
CA ASN A 25 23.84 1.80 6.53
C ASN A 25 23.60 3.17 7.18
N SER A 26 22.40 3.76 7.06
CA SER A 26 22.09 5.08 7.59
C SER A 26 21.85 5.05 9.11
N GLU A 27 22.97 5.06 9.83
CA GLU A 27 23.21 5.49 11.20
C GLU A 27 22.07 5.26 12.22
N ILE A 28 22.09 4.09 12.85
CA ILE A 28 22.13 3.78 14.30
C ILE A 28 21.19 4.53 15.28
N ASN A 29 20.81 5.79 15.07
CA ASN A 29 19.94 6.55 15.97
C ASN A 29 18.44 6.40 15.67
N ARG A 30 18.04 6.17 14.41
CA ARG A 30 16.67 5.74 14.07
C ARG A 30 16.45 4.25 14.28
N VAL A 31 17.55 3.50 14.35
CA VAL A 31 17.53 2.04 14.42
C VAL A 31 16.80 1.56 15.67
N ASN A 32 16.93 2.18 16.84
CA ASN A 32 16.28 1.67 18.04
C ASN A 32 14.75 1.86 18.06
N GLU A 33 14.23 3.02 17.63
CA GLU A 33 12.79 3.26 17.54
C GLU A 33 12.15 2.47 16.39
N MET A 34 12.83 2.40 15.23
CA MET A 34 12.38 1.58 14.10
C MET A 34 12.54 0.08 14.36
N VAL A 35 13.50 -0.35 15.20
CA VAL A 35 13.64 -1.74 15.64
C VAL A 35 12.52 -2.12 16.60
N GLN A 36 12.16 -1.28 17.58
CA GLN A 36 10.99 -1.53 18.43
C GLN A 36 9.70 -1.57 17.61
N PHE A 37 9.49 -0.57 16.76
CA PHE A 37 8.36 -0.53 15.82
C PHE A 37 8.29 -1.78 14.94
N SER A 38 9.42 -2.23 14.40
CA SER A 38 9.46 -3.44 13.58
C SER A 38 9.23 -4.74 14.35
N GLN A 39 9.55 -4.77 15.65
CA GLN A 39 9.34 -5.93 16.51
C GLN A 39 7.87 -6.07 16.91
N SER A 40 7.12 -4.98 16.90
CA SER A 40 5.67 -4.98 17.12
C SER A 40 4.83 -5.29 15.87
N LEU A 41 5.46 -5.35 14.68
CA LEU A 41 4.76 -5.71 13.45
C LEU A 41 4.21 -7.12 13.52
N GLN A 42 3.01 -7.29 12.98
CA GLN A 42 2.36 -8.58 12.87
C GLN A 42 2.52 -9.12 11.44
N ASP A 43 3.03 -10.34 11.33
CA ASP A 43 3.04 -11.06 10.07
C ASP A 43 1.59 -11.35 9.65
N LYS A 44 1.21 -10.76 8.52
CA LYS A 44 -0.16 -10.79 8.01
C LYS A 44 -0.12 -10.77 6.49
N THR A 45 -0.69 -11.80 5.88
CA THR A 45 -0.85 -11.88 4.43
C THR A 45 -1.85 -10.83 3.95
N GLU A 46 -1.40 -9.94 3.07
CA GLU A 46 -2.25 -8.95 2.41
C GLU A 46 -2.55 -9.39 0.97
N PHE A 47 -3.62 -10.15 0.76
CA PHE A 47 -3.94 -10.79 -0.54
C PHE A 47 -4.03 -9.79 -1.71
N ASP A 48 -4.64 -8.62 -1.48
CA ASP A 48 -4.79 -7.58 -2.49
C ASP A 48 -3.42 -7.09 -3.03
N MET A 49 -2.33 -7.21 -2.25
CA MET A 49 -1.01 -6.74 -2.66
C MET A 49 -0.43 -7.53 -3.83
N ALA A 50 -0.86 -8.77 -4.06
CA ALA A 50 -0.45 -9.53 -5.24
C ALA A 50 -0.97 -8.90 -6.54
N GLU A 51 -2.20 -8.39 -6.54
CA GLU A 51 -2.80 -7.70 -7.70
C GLU A 51 -2.10 -6.37 -7.96
N TRP A 52 -1.83 -5.59 -6.90
CA TRP A 52 -1.05 -4.36 -6.98
C TRP A 52 0.35 -4.60 -7.54
N LEU A 53 1.01 -5.68 -7.11
CA LEU A 53 2.32 -6.07 -7.61
C LEU A 53 2.26 -6.42 -9.11
N MET A 54 1.27 -7.20 -9.53
CA MET A 54 1.07 -7.54 -10.95
C MET A 54 0.85 -6.29 -11.79
N MET A 55 0.00 -5.36 -11.33
CA MET A 55 -0.25 -4.10 -12.02
C MET A 55 1.03 -3.24 -12.13
N MET A 56 1.80 -3.14 -11.05
CA MET A 56 3.07 -2.40 -11.02
C MET A 56 4.13 -2.98 -11.97
N THR A 57 4.17 -4.30 -12.09
CA THR A 57 5.19 -5.01 -12.86
C THR A 57 4.75 -5.30 -14.30
N GLY A 58 3.53 -4.94 -14.68
CA GLY A 58 2.98 -5.15 -16.03
C GLY A 58 2.66 -6.63 -16.35
N THR A 59 2.72 -7.53 -15.36
CA THR A 59 2.54 -8.98 -15.58
C THR A 59 1.08 -9.36 -15.43
N GLN A 60 0.55 -10.23 -16.31
CA GLN A 60 -0.87 -10.62 -16.27
C GLN A 60 -1.18 -12.05 -15.81
N ASN A 61 -0.18 -12.89 -15.47
CA ASN A 61 -0.42 -14.30 -15.09
C ASN A 61 0.73 -14.95 -14.29
N ASP A 62 1.58 -14.15 -13.65
CA ASP A 62 2.67 -14.72 -12.85
C ASP A 62 2.17 -15.23 -11.49
N THR A 63 2.84 -16.26 -10.96
CA THR A 63 2.65 -16.64 -9.56
C THR A 63 3.37 -15.65 -8.65
N LEU A 64 2.93 -15.48 -7.40
CA LEU A 64 3.64 -14.66 -6.43
C LEU A 64 5.12 -15.08 -6.29
N GLN A 65 5.40 -16.39 -6.29
CA GLN A 65 6.75 -16.94 -6.27
C GLN A 65 7.57 -16.58 -7.53
N GLY A 66 6.94 -16.63 -8.71
CA GLY A 66 7.53 -16.21 -9.97
C GLY A 66 7.91 -14.73 -9.95
N LEU A 67 6.99 -13.86 -9.52
CA LEU A 67 7.26 -12.43 -9.33
C LEU A 67 8.39 -12.20 -8.34
N GLY A 68 8.38 -12.88 -7.20
CA GLY A 68 9.45 -12.82 -6.21
C GLY A 68 10.82 -13.16 -6.81
N THR A 69 10.87 -14.20 -7.66
CA THR A 69 12.11 -14.61 -8.33
C THR A 69 12.59 -13.57 -9.35
N LYS A 70 11.68 -13.04 -10.18
CA LYS A 70 12.01 -12.00 -11.17
C LYS A 70 12.51 -10.72 -10.49
N ILE A 71 11.83 -10.27 -9.44
CA ILE A 71 12.23 -9.10 -8.65
C ILE A 71 13.58 -9.33 -7.98
N ALA A 72 13.81 -10.51 -7.39
CA ALA A 72 15.09 -10.84 -6.77
C ALA A 72 16.25 -10.78 -7.76
N PHE A 73 16.06 -11.33 -8.96
CA PHE A 73 17.07 -11.30 -10.01
C PHE A 73 17.33 -9.87 -10.53
N ALA A 74 16.27 -9.07 -10.68
CA ALA A 74 16.40 -7.67 -11.07
C ALA A 74 17.15 -6.85 -10.01
N LEU A 75 16.86 -7.05 -8.72
CA LEU A 75 17.56 -6.40 -7.61
C LEU A 75 19.05 -6.77 -7.52
N GLN A 76 19.45 -7.98 -7.91
CA GLN A 76 20.87 -8.34 -7.99
C GLN A 76 21.64 -7.48 -9.01
N LYS A 77 20.98 -7.07 -10.09
CA LYS A 77 21.57 -6.19 -11.13
C LYS A 77 21.45 -4.71 -10.77
N HIS A 78 20.37 -4.33 -10.11
CA HIS A 78 19.99 -2.95 -9.82
C HIS A 78 19.62 -2.78 -8.34
N SER A 79 20.59 -3.00 -7.45
CA SER A 79 20.36 -3.00 -5.99
C SER A 79 19.89 -1.67 -5.42
N THR A 80 20.09 -0.54 -6.11
CA THR A 80 19.60 0.77 -5.68
C THR A 80 18.30 1.19 -6.37
N SER A 81 17.66 0.29 -7.13
CA SER A 81 16.38 0.59 -7.81
C SER A 81 15.26 0.72 -6.78
N TRP A 82 14.79 1.95 -6.55
CA TRP A 82 13.71 2.23 -5.61
C TRP A 82 12.38 1.62 -6.06
N THR A 83 12.13 1.52 -7.37
CA THR A 83 10.93 0.87 -7.92
C THR A 83 10.94 -0.63 -7.67
N LEU A 84 12.08 -1.30 -7.82
CA LEU A 84 12.21 -2.73 -7.48
C LEU A 84 12.11 -2.97 -5.98
N ALA A 85 12.62 -2.05 -5.16
CA ALA A 85 12.46 -2.12 -3.71
C ALA A 85 10.99 -1.95 -3.30
N ILE A 86 10.21 -1.08 -3.96
CA ILE A 86 8.75 -1.02 -3.76
C ILE A 86 8.08 -2.33 -4.20
N ALA A 87 8.41 -2.87 -5.37
CA ALA A 87 7.86 -4.15 -5.84
C ALA A 87 8.17 -5.29 -4.85
N ALA A 88 9.39 -5.36 -4.34
CA ALA A 88 9.80 -6.31 -3.30
C ALA A 88 9.01 -6.12 -1.99
N SER A 89 8.69 -4.89 -1.61
CA SER A 89 7.83 -4.63 -0.44
C SER A 89 6.41 -5.17 -0.64
N PHE A 90 5.81 -4.99 -1.81
CA PHE A 90 4.50 -5.58 -2.12
C PHE A 90 4.55 -7.11 -2.12
N TYR A 91 5.61 -7.71 -2.67
CA TYR A 91 5.84 -9.16 -2.60
C TYR A 91 5.85 -9.65 -1.15
N TRP A 92 6.59 -8.99 -0.26
CA TRP A 92 6.68 -9.42 1.14
C TRP A 92 5.40 -9.18 1.93
N ARG A 93 4.63 -8.12 1.65
CA ARG A 93 3.27 -7.92 2.20
C ARG A 93 2.31 -9.02 1.75
N ALA A 94 2.36 -9.38 0.47
CA ALA A 94 1.57 -10.50 -0.06
C ALA A 94 2.02 -11.85 0.51
N ALA A 95 3.31 -12.02 0.79
CA ALA A 95 3.84 -13.22 1.45
C ALA A 95 3.59 -13.24 2.97
N GLY A 96 3.26 -12.10 3.57
CA GLY A 96 2.98 -11.92 4.99
C GLY A 96 4.19 -11.67 5.88
N ASP A 97 5.38 -11.39 5.33
CA ASP A 97 6.59 -11.06 6.09
C ASP A 97 6.72 -9.55 6.24
N SER A 98 6.13 -9.02 7.30
CA SER A 98 6.00 -7.57 7.54
C SER A 98 7.37 -6.92 7.75
N ARG A 99 8.33 -7.66 8.33
CA ARG A 99 9.68 -7.14 8.56
C ARG A 99 10.44 -6.95 7.25
N LYS A 100 10.43 -7.93 6.35
CA LYS A 100 11.09 -7.79 5.05
C LYS A 100 10.41 -6.77 4.15
N ALA A 101 9.09 -6.65 4.23
CA ALA A 101 8.37 -5.59 3.53
C ALA A 101 8.89 -4.20 3.94
N LEU A 102 9.02 -3.97 5.24
CA LEU A 102 9.51 -2.71 5.78
C LEU A 102 10.99 -2.46 5.44
N ASP A 103 11.83 -3.50 5.47
CA ASP A 103 13.24 -3.40 5.05
C ASP A 103 13.35 -2.91 3.59
N CYS A 104 12.49 -3.43 2.70
CA CYS A 104 12.43 -2.99 1.31
C CYS A 104 11.89 -1.56 1.14
N MET A 105 10.92 -1.14 1.94
CA MET A 105 10.44 0.25 1.94
C MET A 105 11.54 1.24 2.35
N TRP A 106 12.40 0.88 3.31
CA TRP A 106 13.52 1.74 3.72
C TRP A 106 14.59 1.86 2.66
N GLN A 107 14.96 0.76 2.01
CA GLN A 107 15.88 0.82 0.87
C GLN A 107 15.32 1.72 -0.24
N SER A 108 14.00 1.64 -0.51
CA SER A 108 13.37 2.54 -1.47
C SER A 108 13.46 4.01 -1.03
N LEU A 109 13.25 4.30 0.25
CA LEU A 109 13.26 5.67 0.79
C LEU A 109 14.59 6.38 0.55
N GLU A 110 15.69 5.67 0.72
CA GLU A 110 17.04 6.21 0.52
C GLU A 110 17.32 6.58 -0.94
N ASN A 111 16.63 5.93 -1.90
CA ASN A 111 16.95 6.00 -3.32
C ASN A 111 15.85 6.67 -4.18
N THR A 112 14.69 7.01 -3.58
CA THR A 112 13.57 7.63 -4.31
C THR A 112 13.81 9.13 -4.52
N PRO A 113 13.71 9.65 -5.76
CA PRO A 113 13.74 11.09 -6.04
C PRO A 113 12.68 11.85 -5.24
N LYS A 114 13.00 13.04 -4.73
CA LYS A 114 12.12 13.79 -3.82
C LYS A 114 10.73 14.07 -4.38
N ASP A 115 10.64 14.33 -5.67
CA ASP A 115 9.42 14.58 -6.43
C ASP A 115 8.58 13.32 -6.70
N MET A 116 9.12 12.13 -6.42
CA MET A 116 8.46 10.84 -6.56
C MET A 116 8.28 10.10 -5.22
N GLN A 117 8.60 10.77 -4.10
CA GLN A 117 8.52 10.16 -2.78
C GLN A 117 7.09 9.82 -2.36
N ASP A 118 6.08 10.47 -2.93
CA ASP A 118 4.67 10.16 -2.73
C ASP A 118 4.36 8.68 -3.02
N ILE A 119 4.93 8.10 -4.08
CA ILE A 119 4.72 6.70 -4.47
C ILE A 119 5.19 5.73 -3.37
N LEU A 120 6.31 6.03 -2.73
CA LEU A 120 6.79 5.24 -1.61
C LEU A 120 5.99 5.52 -0.34
N LEU A 121 5.73 6.79 -0.03
CA LEU A 121 5.03 7.20 1.18
C LEU A 121 3.61 6.63 1.22
N VAL A 122 2.91 6.58 0.08
CA VAL A 122 1.57 5.98 0.01
C VAL A 122 1.59 4.47 0.24
N ASN A 123 2.63 3.78 -0.21
CA ASN A 123 2.85 2.36 0.09
C ASN A 123 3.14 2.15 1.60
N LEU A 124 3.98 2.99 2.20
CA LEU A 124 4.25 2.96 3.64
C LEU A 124 2.99 3.24 4.45
N ALA A 125 2.20 4.25 4.08
CA ALA A 125 0.95 4.55 4.75
C ALA A 125 -0.08 3.41 4.65
N SER A 126 -0.20 2.79 3.46
CA SER A 126 -1.03 1.61 3.28
C SER A 126 -0.61 0.45 4.19
N PHE A 127 0.70 0.23 4.32
CA PHE A 127 1.24 -0.78 5.23
C PHE A 127 1.00 -0.43 6.71
N LEU A 128 1.20 0.83 7.11
CA LEU A 128 0.90 1.28 8.47
C LEU A 128 -0.59 1.09 8.81
N ASN A 129 -1.48 1.41 7.88
CA ASN A 129 -2.91 1.16 8.03
C ASN A 129 -3.22 -0.34 8.20
N SER A 130 -2.57 -1.23 7.42
CA SER A 130 -2.78 -2.68 7.51
C SER A 130 -2.34 -3.28 8.86
N GLN A 131 -1.42 -2.58 9.53
CA GLN A 131 -0.85 -2.87 10.85
C GLN A 131 -1.55 -2.11 12.00
N ASN A 132 -2.61 -1.35 11.71
CA ASN A 132 -3.39 -0.54 12.67
C ASN A 132 -2.66 0.69 13.27
N TYR A 133 -1.56 1.15 12.66
CA TYR A 133 -0.87 2.38 13.03
C TYR A 133 -1.53 3.57 12.32
N PHE A 134 -2.77 3.88 12.70
CA PHE A 134 -3.62 4.82 11.96
C PHE A 134 -3.14 6.28 12.01
N TYR A 135 -2.57 6.71 13.14
CA TYR A 135 -2.07 8.08 13.28
C TYR A 135 -0.85 8.31 12.40
N GLU A 136 0.12 7.39 12.44
CA GLU A 136 1.30 7.41 11.60
C GLU A 136 0.94 7.29 10.12
N ALA A 137 -0.02 6.44 9.78
CA ALA A 137 -0.54 6.34 8.41
C ALA A 137 -1.13 7.68 7.93
N LEU A 138 -1.85 8.40 8.79
CA LEU A 138 -2.44 9.69 8.44
C LEU A 138 -1.37 10.75 8.18
N GLU A 139 -0.37 10.86 9.06
CA GLU A 139 0.76 11.78 8.88
C GLU A 139 1.50 11.51 7.57
N VAL A 140 1.84 10.23 7.31
CA VAL A 140 2.56 9.83 6.10
C VAL A 140 1.75 10.13 4.84
N THR A 141 0.43 9.86 4.86
CA THR A 141 -0.41 10.11 3.68
C THR A 141 -0.62 11.60 3.41
N GLN A 142 -0.70 12.44 4.45
CA GLN A 142 -0.75 13.89 4.28
C GLN A 142 0.52 14.44 3.61
N ILE A 143 1.69 13.90 3.97
CA ILE A 143 2.95 14.25 3.30
C ILE A 143 2.90 13.81 1.83
N ALA A 144 2.48 12.57 1.55
CA ALA A 144 2.36 12.07 0.17
C ALA A 144 1.43 12.95 -0.68
N LEU A 145 0.27 13.33 -0.15
CA LEU A 145 -0.70 14.20 -0.82
C LEU A 145 -0.12 15.61 -1.08
N SER A 146 0.73 16.13 -0.19
CA SER A 146 1.37 17.44 -0.38
C SER A 146 2.41 17.45 -1.51
N ILE A 147 3.03 16.29 -1.79
CA ILE A 147 4.00 16.11 -2.88
C ILE A 147 3.26 15.96 -4.20
N SER A 148 2.23 15.11 -4.24
CA SER A 148 1.45 14.83 -5.45
C SER A 148 -0.05 14.82 -5.15
N PRO A 149 -0.72 15.99 -5.26
CA PRO A 149 -2.14 16.13 -4.97
C PRO A 149 -3.04 15.36 -5.95
N ASP A 150 -2.58 15.16 -7.19
CA ASP A 150 -3.35 14.53 -8.27
C ASP A 150 -3.01 13.04 -8.44
N PHE A 151 -2.21 12.46 -7.55
CA PHE A 151 -1.93 11.03 -7.60
C PHE A 151 -3.10 10.24 -7.04
N ILE A 152 -3.80 9.53 -7.94
CA ILE A 152 -5.02 8.75 -7.66
C ILE A 152 -4.88 7.87 -6.40
N ILE A 153 -3.72 7.23 -6.24
CA ILE A 153 -3.46 6.30 -5.13
C ILE A 153 -3.42 7.00 -3.76
N ASN A 154 -3.01 8.27 -3.70
CA ASN A 154 -3.03 9.04 -2.44
C ASN A 154 -4.45 9.21 -1.90
N HIS A 155 -5.40 9.53 -2.77
CA HIS A 155 -6.83 9.65 -2.41
C HIS A 155 -7.40 8.30 -2.01
N TYR A 156 -7.08 7.24 -2.76
CA TYR A 156 -7.53 5.88 -2.44
C TYR A 156 -7.02 5.39 -1.08
N VAL A 157 -5.75 5.65 -0.73
CA VAL A 157 -5.18 5.23 0.57
C VAL A 157 -5.73 6.07 1.72
N LEU A 158 -5.93 7.38 1.55
CA LEU A 158 -6.67 8.19 2.54
C LEU A 158 -8.07 7.64 2.78
N ALA A 159 -8.79 7.29 1.71
CA ALA A 159 -10.13 6.73 1.82
C ALA A 159 -10.15 5.41 2.60
N ASN A 160 -9.19 4.50 2.33
CA ASN A 160 -9.03 3.27 3.10
C ASN A 160 -8.72 3.54 4.58
N LEU A 161 -7.89 4.53 4.87
CA LEU A 161 -7.53 4.90 6.23
C LEU A 161 -8.74 5.46 7.01
N TYR A 162 -9.50 6.38 6.42
CA TYR A 162 -10.74 6.87 7.04
C TYR A 162 -11.78 5.76 7.23
N ALA A 163 -11.87 4.82 6.29
CA ALA A 163 -12.73 3.65 6.44
C ALA A 163 -12.28 2.76 7.61
N SER A 164 -10.97 2.57 7.80
CA SER A 164 -10.42 1.83 8.95
C SER A 164 -10.65 2.54 10.29
N LEU A 165 -10.73 3.88 10.28
CA LEU A 165 -11.10 4.70 11.43
C LEU A 165 -12.62 4.73 11.71
N GLY A 166 -13.44 4.20 10.79
CA GLY A 166 -14.91 4.21 10.89
C GLY A 166 -15.57 5.50 10.43
N ASP A 167 -14.81 6.45 9.86
CA ASP A 167 -15.35 7.67 9.25
C ASP A 167 -15.73 7.39 7.79
N PHE A 168 -16.89 6.76 7.61
CA PHE A 168 -17.34 6.27 6.32
C PHE A 168 -17.73 7.40 5.36
N GLU A 169 -18.19 8.53 5.88
CA GLU A 169 -18.49 9.73 5.09
C GLU A 169 -17.23 10.31 4.46
N THR A 170 -16.18 10.51 5.26
CA THR A 170 -14.89 11.02 4.78
C THR A 170 -14.23 10.02 3.84
N ALA A 171 -14.30 8.72 4.16
CA ALA A 171 -13.84 7.66 3.28
C ALA A 171 -14.54 7.73 1.91
N ALA A 172 -15.87 7.83 1.88
CA ALA A 172 -16.63 7.96 0.63
C ALA A 172 -16.26 9.21 -0.16
N SER A 173 -15.96 10.33 0.51
CA SER A 173 -15.48 11.56 -0.14
C SER A 173 -14.14 11.34 -0.85
N PHE A 174 -13.16 10.72 -0.18
CA PHE A 174 -11.85 10.47 -0.79
C PHE A 174 -11.90 9.40 -1.89
N TYR A 175 -12.76 8.37 -1.79
CA TYR A 175 -12.97 7.47 -2.91
C TYR A 175 -13.56 8.19 -4.12
N LYS A 176 -14.50 9.12 -3.93
CA LYS A 176 -15.01 9.96 -5.03
C LYS A 176 -13.91 10.82 -5.65
N SER A 177 -13.07 11.45 -4.83
CA SER A 177 -11.91 12.21 -5.31
C SER A 177 -10.95 11.36 -6.15
N SER A 178 -10.71 10.11 -5.74
CA SER A 178 -9.94 9.15 -6.55
C SER A 178 -10.59 8.88 -7.92
N LEU A 179 -11.92 8.84 -7.98
CA LEU A 179 -12.68 8.61 -9.22
C LEU A 179 -12.86 9.88 -10.08
N GLU A 180 -12.71 11.07 -9.49
CA GLU A 180 -12.62 12.33 -10.25
C GLU A 180 -11.31 12.39 -11.05
N LEU A 181 -10.23 11.84 -10.49
CA LEU A 181 -8.93 11.72 -11.15
C LEU A 181 -8.89 10.58 -12.19
N ASP A 182 -9.45 9.41 -11.86
CA ASP A 182 -9.65 8.31 -12.81
C ASP A 182 -11.01 7.63 -12.61
N PRO A 183 -11.99 7.91 -13.48
CA PRO A 183 -13.33 7.32 -13.40
C PRO A 183 -13.38 5.80 -13.53
N ASN A 184 -12.31 5.17 -14.07
CA ASN A 184 -12.25 3.73 -14.29
C ASN A 184 -11.40 2.99 -13.24
N PHE A 185 -10.99 3.69 -12.17
CA PHE A 185 -10.17 3.09 -11.11
C PHE A 185 -11.00 2.13 -10.23
N GLU A 186 -11.12 0.89 -10.70
CA GLU A 186 -11.94 -0.18 -10.12
C GLU A 186 -11.78 -0.40 -8.60
N PRO A 187 -10.57 -0.31 -8.00
CA PRO A 187 -10.42 -0.43 -6.56
C PRO A 187 -11.25 0.61 -5.79
N ALA A 188 -11.27 1.87 -6.24
CA ALA A 188 -12.09 2.91 -5.60
C ALA A 188 -13.58 2.71 -5.87
N ILE A 189 -13.99 2.26 -7.07
CA ILE A 189 -15.39 1.94 -7.38
C ILE A 189 -15.93 0.89 -6.41
N THR A 190 -15.17 -0.19 -6.24
CA THR A 190 -15.56 -1.32 -5.38
C THR A 190 -15.68 -0.88 -3.92
N LYS A 191 -14.68 -0.17 -3.39
CA LYS A 191 -14.71 0.30 -2.00
C LYS A 191 -15.79 1.37 -1.77
N LEU A 192 -15.98 2.31 -2.70
CA LEU A 192 -17.03 3.32 -2.59
C LEU A 192 -18.42 2.69 -2.51
N ARG A 193 -18.71 1.66 -3.33
CA ARG A 193 -19.98 0.92 -3.25
C ARG A 193 -20.21 0.35 -1.85
N VAL A 194 -19.17 -0.25 -1.25
CA VAL A 194 -19.25 -0.77 0.11
C VAL A 194 -19.51 0.34 1.13
N MET A 195 -18.80 1.48 1.03
CA MET A 195 -19.00 2.62 1.93
C MET A 195 -20.43 3.17 1.85
N LEU A 196 -20.96 3.33 0.63
CA LEU A 196 -22.34 3.82 0.42
C LEU A 196 -23.39 2.86 0.99
N CYS A 197 -23.16 1.54 0.93
CA CYS A 197 -24.02 0.57 1.59
C CYS A 197 -24.03 0.72 3.11
N PHE A 198 -22.86 0.94 3.74
CA PHE A 198 -22.77 1.17 5.18
C PHE A 198 -23.51 2.45 5.59
N LEU A 199 -23.28 3.55 4.89
CA LEU A 199 -23.94 4.83 5.17
C LEU A 199 -25.47 4.74 5.03
N LEU A 200 -25.95 4.07 3.98
CA LEU A 200 -27.39 3.86 3.78
C LEU A 200 -28.00 3.00 4.91
N TYR A 201 -27.27 1.98 5.36
CA TYR A 201 -27.72 1.13 6.45
C TYR A 201 -27.78 1.91 7.78
N GLU A 202 -26.78 2.73 8.09
CA GLU A 202 -26.74 3.54 9.31
C GLU A 202 -27.84 4.62 9.33
N ASP A 203 -28.11 5.25 8.19
CA ASP A 203 -29.22 6.20 8.03
C ASP A 203 -30.56 5.53 8.34
N LYS A 204 -30.86 4.40 7.67
CA LYS A 204 -32.11 3.65 7.86
C LYS A 204 -32.25 3.07 9.27
N ARG A 205 -31.14 2.65 9.87
CA ARG A 205 -31.11 2.21 11.27
C ARG A 205 -31.45 3.36 12.21
N SER A 206 -30.85 4.53 12.01
CA SER A 206 -31.08 5.70 12.84
C SER A 206 -32.55 6.16 12.77
N GLU A 207 -33.14 6.20 11.56
CA GLU A 207 -34.56 6.47 11.36
C GLU A 207 -35.44 5.47 12.15
N MET A 208 -35.13 4.17 12.10
CA MET A 208 -35.89 3.15 12.81
C MET A 208 -35.77 3.28 14.33
N GLU A 209 -34.59 3.58 14.85
CA GLU A 209 -34.37 3.80 16.29
C GLU A 209 -35.13 5.03 16.80
N GLU A 210 -35.27 6.08 15.99
CA GLU A 210 -36.10 7.24 16.31
C GLU A 210 -37.59 6.87 16.36
N ILE A 211 -38.09 6.12 15.38
CA ILE A 211 -39.48 5.64 15.36
C ILE A 211 -39.79 4.81 16.60
N LEU A 212 -38.92 3.86 16.95
CA LEU A 212 -39.11 3.00 18.13
C LEU A 212 -39.12 3.80 19.44
N ARG A 213 -38.25 4.81 19.56
CA ARG A 213 -38.24 5.73 20.72
C ARG A 213 -39.52 6.55 20.86
N ASN A 214 -40.21 6.84 19.77
CA ASN A 214 -41.45 7.60 19.77
C ASN A 214 -42.69 6.73 20.06
N ILE A 215 -42.55 5.39 20.05
CA ILE A 215 -43.65 4.43 20.29
C ILE A 215 -43.62 3.85 21.71
N LEU A 216 -42.42 3.65 22.29
CA LEU A 216 -42.20 3.09 23.63
C LEU A 216 -42.12 4.17 24.71
#